data_AF-A0A2E7TTE9-F1
#
_entry.id   AF-A0A2E7TTE9-F1
#
_cell.length_a   1.000
_cell.length_b   1.000
_cell.length_c   1.000
_cell.angle_alpha   90.00
_cell.angle_beta   90.00
_cell.angle_gamma   90.00
#
_symmetry.space_group_name_H-M   'P 1'
#
loop_
_entity.id
_entity.type
_entity.pdbx_description
1 polymer ?
#
loop_
_entity_poly.entity_id
_entity_poly.type
_entity_poly.pdbx_seq_one_letter_code
_entity_poly.pdbx_strand_id
1 'polypeptide(L)'
;MNWMESRLDHIGAQSLQKKRIVRVAVELLQNMHHHAIPNDSQPEFIIYTVASSSWCIEASNAIDPGNTEELNNAWMTLKSKCQNELRSMQREKLAGDSRSNHGGGGVGLNEILRKANGNVDMSIENLAELTRVTFSAEIPLQS
;
A
#
# COMPACT_ATOMS: atom_id res chain seq x y z
N MET A 1 10.73 11.52 -6.38
CA MET A 1 11.10 10.65 -5.24
C MET A 1 12.61 10.63 -4.95
N ASN A 2 13.42 11.50 -5.55
CA ASN A 2 14.89 11.47 -5.42
C ASN A 2 15.37 11.52 -3.95
N TRP A 3 14.73 12.33 -3.11
CA TRP A 3 15.07 12.41 -1.68
C TRP A 3 14.97 11.05 -0.97
N MET A 4 13.99 10.23 -1.35
CA MET A 4 13.74 8.92 -0.76
C MET A 4 14.79 7.93 -1.24
N GLU A 5 15.10 7.94 -2.54
CA GLU A 5 16.18 7.12 -3.10
C GLU A 5 17.53 7.47 -2.45
N SER A 6 17.84 8.76 -2.32
CA SER A 6 19.05 9.21 -1.62
C SER A 6 19.08 8.73 -0.17
N ARG A 7 17.98 8.80 0.58
CA ARG A 7 17.93 8.29 1.96
C ARG A 7 18.11 6.78 2.02
N LEU A 8 17.53 6.04 1.07
CA LEU A 8 17.70 4.59 0.95
C LEU A 8 19.14 4.21 0.60
N ASP A 9 19.85 5.03 -0.19
CA ASP A 9 21.28 4.85 -0.45
C ASP A 9 22.12 5.02 0.82
N HIS A 10 21.83 6.05 1.63
CA HIS A 10 22.57 6.31 2.87
C HIS A 10 22.44 5.17 3.90
N ILE A 11 21.32 4.47 3.91
CA ILE A 11 21.09 3.32 4.81
C ILE A 11 21.50 1.98 4.18
N GLY A 12 22.15 1.99 3.01
CA GLY A 12 22.70 0.81 2.37
C GLY A 12 21.69 -0.12 1.69
N ALA A 13 20.50 0.37 1.32
CA ALA A 13 19.50 -0.44 0.66
C ALA A 13 19.95 -0.86 -0.75
N GLN A 14 19.78 -2.14 -1.10
CA GLN A 14 20.14 -2.65 -2.42
C GLN A 14 19.20 -2.12 -3.51
N SER A 15 19.66 -2.08 -4.76
CA SER A 15 18.89 -1.57 -5.91
C SER A 15 17.50 -2.20 -6.08
N LEU A 16 17.36 -3.50 -5.81
CA LEU A 16 16.06 -4.17 -5.90
C LEU A 16 15.13 -3.77 -4.74
N GLN A 17 15.65 -3.64 -3.53
CA GLN A 17 14.90 -3.15 -2.37
C GLN A 17 14.43 -1.71 -2.61
N LYS A 18 15.30 -0.82 -3.08
CA LYS A 18 14.94 0.56 -3.42
C LYS A 18 13.74 0.63 -4.36
N LYS A 19 13.78 -0.13 -5.46
CA LYS A 19 12.67 -0.22 -6.41
C LYS A 19 11.38 -0.73 -5.76
N ARG A 20 11.46 -1.70 -4.85
CA ARG A 20 10.29 -2.22 -4.12
C ARG A 20 9.71 -1.17 -3.19
N ILE A 21 10.53 -0.51 -2.38
CA ILE A 21 10.12 0.50 -1.40
C ILE A 21 9.49 1.70 -2.12
N VAL A 22 10.14 2.23 -3.16
CA VAL A 22 9.59 3.34 -3.96
C VAL A 22 8.27 2.94 -4.61
N ARG A 23 8.14 1.70 -5.11
CA ARG A 23 6.88 1.22 -5.69
C ARG A 23 5.76 1.19 -4.64
N VAL A 24 6.01 0.67 -3.44
CA VAL A 24 5.03 0.66 -2.34
C VAL A 24 4.62 2.09 -1.99
N ALA A 25 5.58 3.01 -1.85
CA ALA A 25 5.28 4.41 -1.57
C ALA A 25 4.36 5.04 -2.63
N VAL A 26 4.65 4.80 -3.92
CA VAL A 26 3.84 5.33 -5.03
C VAL A 26 2.42 4.77 -5.00
N GLU A 27 2.25 3.47 -4.81
CA GLU A 27 0.92 2.84 -4.76
C GLU A 27 0.12 3.33 -3.53
N LEU A 28 0.77 3.52 -2.38
CA LEU A 28 0.11 4.08 -1.19
C LEU A 28 -0.31 5.55 -1.40
N LEU A 29 0.54 6.37 -2.00
CA LEU A 29 0.20 7.76 -2.37
C LEU A 29 -0.94 7.80 -3.39
N GLN A 30 -0.93 6.90 -4.37
CA GLN A 30 -2.02 6.77 -5.33
C GLN A 30 -3.32 6.34 -4.65
N ASN A 31 -3.26 5.40 -3.70
CA ASN A 31 -4.44 5.00 -2.93
C ASN A 31 -5.03 6.20 -2.18
N MET A 32 -4.20 6.97 -1.47
CA MET A 32 -4.66 8.19 -0.79
C MET A 32 -5.29 9.18 -1.78
N HIS A 33 -4.66 9.41 -2.94
CA HIS A 33 -5.17 10.35 -3.93
C HIS A 33 -6.54 9.95 -4.52
N HIS A 34 -6.75 8.67 -4.81
CA HIS A 34 -7.96 8.19 -5.49
C HIS A 34 -9.11 7.87 -4.53
N HIS A 35 -8.82 7.52 -3.27
CA HIS A 35 -9.82 7.02 -2.33
C HIS A 35 -10.08 7.94 -1.14
N ALA A 36 -9.27 8.98 -0.92
CA ALA A 36 -9.57 9.96 0.12
C ALA A 36 -10.85 10.73 -0.18
N ILE A 37 -11.68 10.95 0.85
CA ILE A 37 -12.81 11.87 0.75
C ILE A 37 -12.31 13.31 0.58
N PRO A 38 -13.06 14.21 -0.10
CA PRO A 38 -12.62 15.59 -0.35
C PRO A 38 -12.32 16.41 0.91
N ASN A 39 -12.93 16.05 2.05
CA ASN A 39 -12.85 16.79 3.31
C ASN A 39 -12.00 16.07 4.37
N ASP A 40 -11.10 15.16 3.98
CA ASP A 40 -10.14 14.60 4.93
C ASP A 40 -9.21 15.71 5.44
N SER A 41 -9.38 16.10 6.69
CA SER A 41 -8.61 17.19 7.30
C SER A 41 -7.20 16.78 7.72
N GLN A 42 -6.93 15.47 7.80
CA GLN A 42 -5.68 14.92 8.32
C GLN A 42 -5.27 13.63 7.58
N PRO A 43 -5.00 13.68 6.26
CA PRO A 43 -4.31 12.58 5.59
C PRO A 43 -2.85 12.56 6.05
N GLU A 44 -2.33 11.38 6.38
CA GLU A 44 -0.96 11.20 6.86
C GLU A 44 -0.18 10.25 5.97
N PHE A 45 1.05 10.60 5.66
CA PHE A 45 2.01 9.73 4.98
C PHE A 45 3.34 9.77 5.72
N ILE A 46 3.63 8.70 6.45
CA ILE A 46 4.73 8.65 7.42
C ILE A 46 5.74 7.63 6.94
N ILE A 47 7.02 8.01 7.01
CA ILE A 47 8.15 7.13 6.72
C ILE A 47 9.09 7.13 7.91
N TYR A 48 9.37 5.94 8.42
CA TYR A 48 10.26 5.74 9.55
C TYR A 48 11.02 4.42 9.42
N THR A 49 12.00 4.22 10.30
CA THR A 49 12.81 3.01 10.35
C THR A 49 12.69 2.38 11.72
N VAL A 50 12.43 1.08 11.77
CA VAL A 50 12.40 0.30 13.01
C VAL A 50 13.73 -0.43 13.16
N ALA A 51 14.40 -0.25 14.31
CA ALA A 51 15.65 -0.90 14.69
C ALA A 51 16.79 -0.85 13.64
N SER A 52 16.76 0.14 12.73
CA SER A 52 17.67 0.24 11.56
C SER A 52 17.64 -0.95 10.59
N SER A 53 16.71 -1.89 10.76
CA SER A 53 16.61 -3.12 9.97
C SER A 53 15.43 -3.13 9.00
N SER A 54 14.42 -2.31 9.25
CA SER A 54 13.20 -2.26 8.45
C SER A 54 12.82 -0.83 8.08
N TRP A 55 12.40 -0.66 6.84
CA TRP A 55 11.81 0.58 6.34
C TRP A 55 10.29 0.48 6.38
N CYS A 56 9.67 1.39 7.12
CA CYS A 56 8.23 1.42 7.31
C CYS A 56 7.62 2.60 6.56
N ILE A 57 6.46 2.35 5.94
CA ILE A 57 5.65 3.36 5.29
C ILE A 57 4.22 3.21 5.79
N GLU A 58 3.68 4.27 6.35
CA GLU A 58 2.29 4.34 6.73
C GLU A 58 1.56 5.39 5.89
N ALA A 59 0.37 5.04 5.42
CA ALA A 59 -0.52 5.93 4.69
C ALA A 59 -1.89 5.84 5.32
N SER A 60 -2.39 6.96 5.82
CA SER A 60 -3.69 7.08 6.47
C SER A 60 -4.54 8.14 5.79
N ASN A 61 -5.77 7.78 5.42
CA ASN A 61 -6.75 8.72 4.91
C ASN A 61 -8.18 8.33 5.31
N ALA A 62 -9.07 9.32 5.33
CA ALA A 62 -10.50 9.09 5.48
C ALA A 62 -11.10 8.59 4.15
N ILE A 63 -12.01 7.63 4.23
CA ILE A 63 -12.78 7.08 3.11
C ILE A 63 -14.28 7.23 3.37
N ASP A 64 -15.09 7.06 2.32
CA ASP A 64 -16.53 6.91 2.46
C ASP A 64 -16.84 5.64 3.28
N PRO A 65 -17.59 5.73 4.40
CA PRO A 65 -17.99 4.56 5.18
C PRO A 65 -18.64 3.46 4.33
N GLY A 66 -19.37 3.81 3.26
CA GLY A 66 -20.00 2.87 2.34
C GLY A 66 -19.01 1.97 1.58
N ASN A 67 -17.75 2.40 1.41
CA ASN A 67 -16.70 1.63 0.73
C ASN A 67 -15.92 0.69 1.68
N THR A 68 -16.18 0.79 3.00
CA THR A 68 -15.39 0.11 4.04
C THR A 68 -15.48 -1.41 3.94
N GLU A 69 -16.68 -1.94 3.74
CA GLU A 69 -16.91 -3.39 3.66
C GLU A 69 -16.25 -3.99 2.40
N GLU A 70 -16.41 -3.32 1.25
CA GLU A 70 -15.78 -3.75 0.00
C GLU A 70 -14.25 -3.78 0.13
N LEU A 71 -13.66 -2.71 0.68
CA LEU A 71 -12.23 -2.63 0.92
C LEU A 71 -11.74 -3.74 1.86
N ASN A 72 -12.44 -3.98 2.96
CA ASN A 72 -12.07 -5.01 3.93
C ASN A 72 -12.14 -6.42 3.32
N ASN A 73 -13.19 -6.71 2.54
CA ASN A 73 -13.33 -7.99 1.85
C ASN A 73 -12.23 -8.21 0.80
N ALA A 74 -11.90 -7.17 0.02
CA ALA A 74 -10.81 -7.20 -0.94
C ALA A 74 -9.46 -7.41 -0.24
N TRP A 75 -9.22 -6.72 0.87
CA TRP A 75 -8.03 -6.86 1.69
C TRP A 75 -7.84 -8.26 2.25
N MET A 76 -8.86 -8.79 2.94
CA MET A 76 -8.84 -10.15 3.51
C MET A 76 -8.59 -11.20 2.43
N THR A 77 -9.24 -11.05 1.27
CA THR A 77 -9.03 -11.94 0.12
C THR A 77 -7.56 -11.92 -0.32
N LEU A 78 -6.96 -10.75 -0.52
CA LEU A 78 -5.57 -10.63 -0.96
C LEU A 78 -4.57 -11.08 0.11
N LYS A 79 -4.79 -10.73 1.37
CA LYS A 79 -3.91 -11.09 2.50
C LYS A 79 -3.87 -12.61 2.74
N SER A 80 -4.91 -13.35 2.35
CA SER A 80 -4.94 -14.81 2.40
C SER A 80 -4.06 -15.52 1.35
N LYS A 81 -3.51 -14.78 0.37
CA LYS A 81 -2.78 -15.33 -0.77
C LYS A 81 -1.28 -15.42 -0.54
N CYS A 82 -0.67 -16.48 -1.03
CA CYS A 82 0.79 -16.57 -1.10
C CYS A 82 1.36 -15.73 -2.25
N GLN A 83 2.67 -15.50 -2.24
CA GLN A 83 3.36 -14.69 -3.25
C GLN A 83 3.15 -15.18 -4.69
N ASN A 84 3.01 -16.50 -4.91
CA ASN A 84 2.77 -17.05 -6.25
C ASN A 84 1.35 -16.75 -6.74
N GLU A 85 0.35 -16.88 -5.87
CA GLU A 85 -1.04 -16.52 -6.19
C GLU A 85 -1.18 -15.02 -6.48
N LEU A 86 -0.57 -14.16 -5.66
CA LEU A 86 -0.55 -12.71 -5.88
C LEU A 86 0.05 -12.34 -7.25
N ARG A 87 1.13 -13.02 -7.67
CA ARG A 87 1.74 -12.86 -8.99
C ARG A 87 0.82 -13.31 -10.12
N SER A 88 0.16 -14.46 -9.97
CA SER A 88 -0.79 -14.97 -10.96
C SER A 88 -1.97 -14.03 -11.14
N MET A 89 -2.59 -13.58 -10.04
CA MET A 89 -3.69 -12.61 -10.07
C MET A 89 -3.30 -11.29 -10.74
N GLN A 90 -2.07 -10.80 -10.50
CA GLN A 90 -1.58 -9.59 -11.16
C GLN A 90 -1.45 -9.77 -12.67
N ARG A 91 -0.95 -10.93 -13.12
CA ARG A 91 -0.83 -11.26 -14.55
C ARG A 91 -2.19 -11.39 -15.22
N GLU A 92 -3.14 -12.06 -14.58
CA GLU A 92 -4.50 -12.22 -15.08
C GLU A 92 -5.21 -10.87 -15.22
N LYS A 93 -5.07 -9.98 -14.23
CA LYS A 93 -5.61 -8.61 -14.32
C LYS A 93 -5.00 -7.77 -15.44
N LEU A 94 -3.72 -7.99 -15.77
CA LEU A 94 -3.04 -7.31 -16.87
C LEU A 94 -3.39 -7.90 -18.25
N ALA A 95 -3.77 -9.18 -18.29
CA ALA A 95 -4.14 -9.89 -19.51
C ALA A 95 -5.64 -9.76 -19.85
N GLY A 96 -6.48 -9.51 -18.84
CA GLY A 96 -7.89 -9.19 -19.02
C GLY A 96 -8.08 -7.77 -19.58
N ASP A 97 -8.85 -7.65 -20.65
CA ASP A 97 -9.13 -6.39 -21.36
C ASP A 97 -10.03 -5.42 -20.55
N SER A 98 -10.52 -5.86 -19.40
CA SER A 98 -11.35 -5.06 -18.49
C SER A 98 -10.49 -4.22 -17.56
N ARG A 99 -10.04 -3.05 -18.06
CA ARG A 99 -9.84 -1.91 -17.17
C ARG A 99 -11.16 -1.72 -16.44
N SER A 100 -11.22 -2.07 -15.15
CA SER A 100 -12.41 -1.78 -14.36
C SER A 100 -12.72 -0.28 -14.50
N ASN A 101 -14.01 0.07 -14.64
CA ASN A 101 -14.47 1.46 -14.75
C ASN A 101 -14.00 2.36 -13.57
N HIS A 102 -13.43 1.76 -12.51
CA HIS A 102 -12.83 2.41 -11.35
C HIS A 102 -11.28 2.30 -11.32
N GLY A 103 -10.64 2.18 -12.48
CA GLY A 103 -9.25 2.60 -12.71
C GLY A 103 -8.10 1.81 -12.08
N GLY A 104 -8.33 0.84 -11.18
CA GLY A 104 -7.24 0.02 -10.63
C GLY A 104 -7.30 -0.35 -9.15
N GLY A 105 -8.42 -0.15 -8.45
CA GLY A 105 -8.51 -0.32 -6.98
C GLY A 105 -8.02 -1.66 -6.39
N GLY A 106 -7.97 -2.75 -7.17
CA GLY A 106 -7.41 -4.02 -6.72
C GLY A 106 -5.99 -4.34 -7.22
N VAL A 107 -5.38 -3.48 -8.03
CA VAL A 107 -4.01 -3.64 -8.56
C VAL A 107 -3.00 -3.09 -7.55
N GLY A 108 -3.29 -1.93 -6.95
CA GLY A 108 -2.41 -1.29 -5.99
C GLY A 108 -2.21 -2.12 -4.73
N LEU A 109 -3.29 -2.63 -4.12
CA LEU A 109 -3.21 -3.47 -2.92
C LEU A 109 -2.41 -4.77 -3.16
N ASN A 110 -2.62 -5.43 -4.30
CA ASN A 110 -1.83 -6.62 -4.67
C ASN A 110 -0.35 -6.25 -4.83
N GLU A 111 -0.05 -5.18 -5.57
CA GLU A 111 1.34 -4.76 -5.78
C GLU A 111 2.03 -4.36 -4.46
N ILE A 112 1.32 -3.67 -3.55
CA ILE A 112 1.83 -3.34 -2.21
C ILE A 112 2.16 -4.62 -1.44
N LEU A 113 1.21 -5.56 -1.32
CA LEU A 113 1.42 -6.85 -0.63
C LEU A 113 2.58 -7.64 -1.25
N ARG A 114 2.68 -7.68 -2.57
CA ARG A 114 3.74 -8.40 -3.28
C ARG A 114 5.11 -7.76 -3.06
N LYS A 115 5.19 -6.43 -3.11
CA LYS A 115 6.46 -5.69 -2.94
C LYS A 115 6.93 -5.63 -1.51
N ALA A 116 6.03 -5.69 -0.53
CA ALA A 116 6.36 -5.82 0.89
C ALA A 116 6.41 -7.28 1.37
N ASN A 117 6.33 -8.27 0.48
CA ASN A 117 6.35 -9.70 0.83
C ASN A 117 5.27 -10.11 1.86
N GLY A 118 4.09 -9.48 1.80
CA GLY A 118 2.97 -9.72 2.72
C GLY A 118 3.05 -8.95 4.03
N ASN A 119 4.17 -8.27 4.33
CA ASN A 119 4.37 -7.47 5.54
C ASN A 119 3.70 -6.09 5.41
N VAL A 120 2.38 -6.11 5.25
CA VAL A 120 1.56 -4.90 5.17
C VAL A 120 0.29 -5.14 5.95
N ASP A 121 -0.02 -4.31 6.92
CA ASP A 121 -1.25 -4.39 7.67
C ASP A 121 -2.18 -3.24 7.31
N MET A 122 -3.47 -3.46 7.53
CA MET A 122 -4.51 -2.46 7.32
C MET A 122 -5.33 -2.36 8.60
N SER A 123 -5.52 -1.14 9.09
CA SER A 123 -6.46 -0.84 10.17
C SER A 123 -7.58 0.06 9.65
N ILE A 124 -8.76 -0.15 10.21
CA ILE A 124 -9.96 0.65 9.92
C ILE A 124 -10.48 1.17 11.24
N GLU A 125 -10.63 2.48 11.34
CA GLU A 125 -11.17 3.17 12.51
C GLU A 125 -12.42 3.94 12.10
N ASN A 126 -13.57 3.59 12.70
CA ASN A 126 -14.81 4.33 12.47
C ASN A 126 -14.88 5.50 13.44
N LEU A 127 -14.78 6.72 12.91
CA LEU A 127 -14.98 7.97 13.64
C LEU A 127 -16.43 8.44 13.45
N ALA A 128 -16.85 9.43 14.24
CA ALA A 128 -18.25 9.86 14.28
C ALA A 128 -18.81 10.29 12.90
N GLU A 129 -17.97 10.87 12.03
CA GLU A 129 -18.40 11.43 10.74
C GLU A 129 -17.71 10.82 9.52
N LEU A 130 -16.73 9.93 9.72
CA LEU A 130 -15.96 9.31 8.64
C LEU A 130 -15.31 8.01 9.10
N THR A 131 -14.87 7.20 8.14
CA THR A 131 -14.04 6.02 8.42
C THR A 131 -12.61 6.30 7.98
N ARG A 132 -11.65 6.10 8.88
CA ARG A 132 -10.22 6.23 8.60
C ARG A 132 -9.62 4.87 8.30
N VAL A 133 -8.81 4.79 7.25
CA VAL A 133 -8.06 3.60 6.90
C VAL A 133 -6.59 3.93 6.94
N THR A 134 -5.81 3.07 7.60
CA THR A 134 -4.35 3.16 7.63
C THR A 134 -3.75 1.88 7.07
N PHE A 135 -2.84 2.01 6.11
CA PHE A 135 -1.99 0.93 5.62
C PHE A 135 -0.58 1.11 6.18
N SER A 136 -0.03 0.06 6.80
CA SER A 136 1.32 0.05 7.37
C SER A 136 2.15 -1.03 6.71
N ALA A 137 3.11 -0.64 5.85
CA ALA A 137 3.99 -1.56 5.14
C ALA A 137 5.38 -1.57 5.79
N GLU A 138 5.89 -2.77 6.09
CA GLU A 138 7.25 -2.98 6.61
C GLU A 138 8.10 -3.74 5.59
N ILE A 139 9.23 -3.15 5.20
CA ILE A 139 10.16 -3.74 4.23
C ILE A 139 11.54 -3.88 4.88
N PRO A 140 11.98 -5.11 5.19
CA PRO A 140 13.33 -5.36 5.70
C PRO A 140 14.40 -4.87 4.73
N LEU A 141 15.36 -4.12 5.27
CA LEU A 141 16.52 -3.57 4.56
C LEU A 141 17.68 -4.56 4.49
N GLN A 142 17.67 -5.62 5.30
CA GLN A 142 18.67 -6.69 5.30
C GLN A 142 17.98 -8.03 5.06
N SER A 143 18.55 -8.84 4.17
CA SER A 143 18.24 -10.26 3.96
C SER A 143 19.52 -10.98 3.59
#